data_AF-A0A1V5D398-F1
#
_entry.id   AF-A0A1V5D398-F1
#
_cell.length_a   1.000
_cell.length_b   1.000
_cell.length_c   1.000
_cell.angle_alpha   90.00
_cell.angle_beta   90.00
_cell.angle_gamma   90.00
#
_symmetry.space_group_name_H-M   'P 1'
#
loop_
_entity.id
_entity.type
_entity.pdbx_description
1 polymer ?
#
loop_
_entity_poly.entity_id
_entity_poly.type
_entity_poly.pdbx_seq_one_letter_code
_entity_poly.pdbx_strand_id
1 'polypeptide(L)'
;MLDNSGMCHYLTTYCKKRWPLVGCVQEAKVYCCFNSKLARIVHEQGRPQLKAFVPPWQYGGTAGNCRGFTPSEFQMLDFSKMDLSEYLGDIKTKAQDTIRNTVTDKIQQYYQNTRP
;
A
#
# COMPACT_ATOMS: atom_id res chain seq x y z
N MET A 1 10.88 9.73 0.71
CA MET A 1 9.65 10.08 -0.05
C MET A 1 8.70 8.90 0.09
N LEU A 2 7.42 9.14 0.40
CA LEU A 2 6.43 8.08 0.65
C LEU A 2 6.04 7.31 -0.63
N ASP A 3 6.45 7.80 -1.81
CA ASP A 3 6.18 7.21 -3.12
C ASP A 3 6.81 5.82 -3.28
N ASN A 4 7.99 5.60 -2.72
CA ASN A 4 8.74 4.35 -2.87
C ASN A 4 8.38 3.28 -1.81
N SER A 5 7.40 3.57 -0.95
CA SER A 5 6.99 2.66 0.13
C SER A 5 6.04 1.54 -0.33
N GLY A 6 5.46 1.67 -1.53
CA GLY A 6 4.40 0.77 -2.00
C GLY A 6 3.10 0.90 -1.20
N MET A 7 2.93 1.91 -0.34
CA MET A 7 1.74 2.10 0.51
C MET A 7 0.76 3.15 -0.02
N CYS A 8 1.12 3.84 -1.10
CA CYS A 8 0.35 4.95 -1.64
C CYS A 8 -0.18 4.67 -3.05
N HIS A 9 -1.47 4.91 -3.26
CA HIS A 9 -2.12 4.89 -4.57
C HIS A 9 -2.03 6.28 -5.21
N TYR A 10 -1.53 6.37 -6.46
CA TYR A 10 -1.48 7.63 -7.20
C TYR A 10 -2.88 8.04 -7.68
N LEU A 11 -3.23 9.31 -7.51
CA LEU A 11 -4.51 9.82 -7.96
C LEU A 11 -4.36 10.80 -9.15
N THR A 12 -3.63 11.89 -8.98
CA THR A 12 -3.43 12.90 -10.04
C THR A 12 -2.18 13.73 -9.80
N THR A 13 -1.85 14.54 -10.80
CA THR A 13 -0.86 15.59 -10.72
C THR A 13 -1.53 16.89 -11.12
N TYR A 14 -1.33 17.95 -10.34
CA TYR A 14 -1.82 19.28 -10.67
C TYR A 14 -0.71 20.31 -10.66
N CYS A 15 -0.89 21.37 -11.45
CA CYS A 15 0.06 22.45 -11.50
C CYS A 15 -0.07 23.36 -10.27
N LYS A 16 0.92 23.35 -9.40
CA LYS A 16 0.99 24.21 -8.21
C LYS A 16 1.41 25.64 -8.57
N LYS A 17 2.29 25.79 -9.57
CA LYS A 17 2.78 27.11 -10.03
C LYS A 17 2.86 27.15 -11.55
N ARG A 18 2.21 28.14 -12.15
CA ARG A 18 2.18 28.38 -13.60
C ARG A 18 2.77 29.75 -13.93
N TRP A 19 3.58 29.81 -14.97
CA TRP A 19 4.13 31.06 -15.50
C TRP A 19 3.45 31.44 -16.82
N PRO A 20 3.12 32.72 -17.06
CA PRO A 20 2.30 33.15 -18.20
C PRO A 20 2.84 32.73 -19.58
N LEU A 21 4.16 32.63 -19.75
CA LEU A 21 4.80 32.32 -21.04
C LEU A 21 5.48 30.95 -21.11
N VAL A 22 5.65 30.26 -19.97
CA VAL A 22 6.39 28.99 -19.87
C VAL A 22 5.46 27.80 -19.58
N GLY A 23 4.26 28.06 -19.07
CA GLY A 23 3.33 27.00 -18.67
C GLY A 23 3.57 26.53 -17.23
N CYS A 24 3.31 25.26 -16.93
CA CYS A 24 3.48 24.75 -15.57
C CYS A 24 4.96 24.64 -15.22
N VAL A 25 5.37 25.27 -14.12
CA VAL A 25 6.77 25.25 -13.64
C VAL A 25 6.93 24.46 -12.35
N GLN A 26 5.83 24.13 -11.68
CA GLN A 26 5.84 23.29 -10.49
C GLN A 26 4.59 22.43 -10.45
N GLU A 27 4.79 21.13 -10.41
CA GLU A 27 3.74 20.14 -10.28
C GLU A 27 3.66 19.58 -8.85
N ALA A 28 2.46 19.20 -8.44
CA ALA A 28 2.21 18.50 -7.20
C ALA A 28 1.46 17.20 -7.50
N LYS A 29 2.06 16.08 -7.08
CA LYS A 29 1.45 14.75 -7.18
C LYS A 29 0.60 14.47 -5.95
N VAL A 30 -0.58 13.92 -6.16
CA VAL A 30 -1.56 13.60 -5.12
C VAL A 30 -1.71 12.09 -5.01
N TYR A 31 -1.70 11.59 -3.78
CA TYR A 31 -1.77 10.17 -3.47
C TYR A 31 -2.74 9.90 -2.32
N CYS A 32 -3.38 8.73 -2.33
CA CYS A 32 -3.98 8.14 -1.13
C CYS A 32 -2.96 7.18 -0.49
N CYS A 33 -2.43 7.53 0.67
CA CYS A 33 -1.52 6.66 1.41
C CYS A 33 -2.27 5.90 2.52
N PHE A 34 -1.98 4.60 2.64
CA PHE A 34 -2.56 3.72 3.63
C PHE A 34 -1.50 3.26 4.64
N ASN A 35 -1.95 2.70 5.77
CA ASN A 35 -1.05 2.22 6.83
C ASN A 35 -0.23 0.98 6.45
N SER A 36 -0.49 0.37 5.30
CA SER A 36 0.31 -0.76 4.78
C SER A 36 0.12 -0.93 3.26
N LYS A 37 1.07 -1.66 2.66
CA LYS A 37 0.98 -2.11 1.26
C LYS A 37 -0.26 -2.98 1.02
N LEU A 38 -0.58 -3.90 1.95
CA LEU A 38 -1.80 -4.71 1.86
C LEU A 38 -3.05 -3.83 1.83
N ALA A 39 -3.14 -2.82 2.71
CA ALA A 39 -4.28 -1.92 2.74
C ALA A 39 -4.45 -1.16 1.41
N ARG A 40 -3.35 -0.71 0.79
CA ARG A 40 -3.39 -0.11 -0.55
C ARG A 40 -3.96 -1.10 -1.58
N ILE A 41 -3.42 -2.32 -1.65
CA ILE A 41 -3.86 -3.36 -2.59
C ILE A 41 -5.35 -3.67 -2.43
N VAL A 42 -5.80 -3.86 -1.19
CA VAL A 42 -7.22 -4.12 -0.87
C VAL A 42 -8.10 -2.94 -1.27
N HIS A 43 -7.64 -1.70 -1.12
CA HIS A 43 -8.39 -0.54 -1.58
C HIS A 43 -8.44 -0.42 -3.11
N GLU A 44 -7.33 -0.67 -3.81
CA GLU A 44 -7.26 -0.63 -5.27
C GLU A 44 -8.18 -1.67 -5.92
N GLN A 45 -8.20 -2.88 -5.38
CA GLN A 45 -8.95 -3.99 -5.96
C GLN A 45 -10.36 -4.15 -5.37
N GLY A 46 -10.60 -3.64 -4.16
CA GLY A 46 -11.89 -3.68 -3.49
C GLY A 46 -12.84 -2.57 -3.90
N ARG A 47 -12.36 -1.34 -4.13
CA ARG A 47 -13.22 -0.20 -4.50
C ARG A 47 -14.08 -0.48 -5.75
N PRO A 48 -13.56 -1.07 -6.84
CA PRO A 48 -14.37 -1.38 -8.02
C PRO A 48 -15.52 -2.36 -7.75
N GLN A 49 -15.47 -3.14 -6.67
CA GLN A 49 -16.51 -4.10 -6.31
C GLN A 49 -17.72 -3.45 -5.62
N LEU A 50 -17.57 -2.23 -5.13
CA LEU A 50 -18.55 -1.55 -4.29
C LEU A 50 -19.19 -0.37 -5.03
N LYS A 51 -20.52 -0.37 -5.16
CA LYS A 51 -21.28 0.71 -5.81
C LYS A 51 -20.99 2.10 -5.22
N ALA A 52 -20.74 2.18 -3.92
CA ALA A 52 -20.44 3.42 -3.20
C ALA A 52 -19.12 4.09 -3.64
N PHE A 53 -18.28 3.37 -4.40
CA PHE A 53 -17.01 3.84 -4.93
C PHE A 53 -16.98 3.81 -6.45
N VAL A 54 -18.12 3.88 -7.15
CA VAL A 54 -18.12 3.97 -8.62
C VAL A 54 -18.45 5.41 -9.04
N PRO A 55 -17.56 6.09 -9.81
CA PRO A 55 -16.25 5.64 -10.29
C PRO A 55 -15.21 5.54 -9.16
N PRO A 56 -14.27 4.57 -9.22
CA PRO A 56 -13.27 4.38 -8.18
C PRO A 56 -12.41 5.63 -8.05
N TRP A 57 -12.06 5.96 -6.81
CA TRP A 57 -11.21 7.11 -6.48
C TRP A 57 -11.81 8.46 -6.89
N GLN A 58 -13.14 8.54 -6.98
CA GLN A 58 -13.87 9.71 -7.46
C GLN A 58 -13.31 11.05 -6.95
N TYR A 59 -13.13 11.95 -7.90
CA TYR A 59 -12.61 13.30 -7.71
C TYR A 59 -13.73 14.28 -7.36
N GLY A 60 -13.95 14.51 -6.06
CA GLY A 60 -14.87 15.55 -5.57
C GLY A 60 -14.21 16.92 -5.36
N GLY A 61 -13.02 17.15 -5.93
CA GLY A 61 -12.16 18.32 -5.68
C GLY A 61 -10.74 18.12 -6.21
N THR A 62 -9.72 18.74 -5.59
CA THR A 62 -8.29 18.58 -5.99
C THR A 62 -7.65 17.28 -5.51
N ALA A 63 -8.25 16.60 -4.53
CA ALA A 63 -7.81 15.31 -4.02
C ALA A 63 -8.97 14.30 -4.12
N GLY A 64 -8.71 13.15 -4.76
CA GLY A 64 -9.69 12.07 -4.91
C GLY A 64 -10.16 11.49 -3.58
N ASN A 65 -11.18 10.62 -3.62
CA ASN A 65 -11.75 10.02 -2.43
C ASN A 65 -10.81 8.96 -1.78
N CYS A 66 -10.06 9.35 -0.75
CA CYS A 66 -9.15 8.46 0.00
C CYS A 66 -9.77 7.79 1.23
N ARG A 67 -11.09 7.88 1.47
CA ARG A 67 -11.68 7.32 2.70
C ARG A 67 -11.51 5.80 2.80
N GLY A 68 -11.42 5.28 4.02
CA GLY A 68 -11.45 3.84 4.29
C GLY A 68 -12.81 3.20 3.97
N PHE A 69 -12.84 1.86 3.94
CA PHE A 69 -14.09 1.11 3.90
C PHE A 69 -14.76 1.15 5.27
N THR A 70 -16.09 1.27 5.30
CA THR A 70 -16.84 0.94 6.51
C THR A 70 -16.75 -0.58 6.77
N PRO A 71 -17.08 -1.05 7.99
CA PRO A 71 -17.11 -2.49 8.26
C PRO A 71 -18.03 -3.27 7.31
N SER A 72 -19.21 -2.73 7.00
CA SER A 72 -20.16 -3.35 6.07
C SER A 72 -19.65 -3.36 4.63
N GLU A 73 -19.01 -2.29 4.17
CA GLU A 73 -18.35 -2.24 2.86
C GLU A 73 -17.23 -3.25 2.74
N PHE A 74 -16.40 -3.36 3.79
CA PHE A 74 -15.28 -4.30 3.81
C PHE A 74 -15.76 -5.76 3.77
N GLN A 75 -16.85 -6.09 4.46
CA GLN A 75 -17.44 -7.43 4.44
C GLN A 75 -18.01 -7.82 3.07
N MET A 76 -18.42 -6.85 2.25
CA MET A 76 -18.92 -7.09 0.90
C MET A 76 -17.81 -7.38 -0.11
N LEU A 77 -16.53 -7.23 0.28
CA LEU A 77 -15.41 -7.47 -0.61
C LEU A 77 -15.23 -8.97 -0.89
N ASP A 78 -15.15 -9.31 -2.16
CA ASP A 78 -14.81 -10.63 -2.65
C ASP A 78 -13.29 -10.73 -2.87
N PHE A 79 -12.59 -11.25 -1.86
CA PHE A 79 -11.14 -11.46 -1.91
C PHE A 79 -10.71 -12.54 -2.90
N SER A 80 -11.62 -13.42 -3.36
CA SER A 80 -11.30 -14.42 -4.38
C SER A 80 -11.02 -13.78 -5.75
N LYS A 81 -11.52 -12.55 -5.95
CA LYS A 81 -11.31 -11.74 -7.16
C LYS A 81 -10.15 -10.76 -7.02
N MET A 82 -9.39 -10.82 -5.92
CA MET A 82 -8.25 -9.94 -5.68
C MET A 82 -6.94 -10.72 -5.82
N ASP A 83 -5.99 -10.12 -6.54
CA ASP A 83 -4.61 -10.58 -6.58
C ASP A 83 -3.80 -9.93 -5.46
N LEU A 84 -3.49 -10.71 -4.42
CA LEU A 84 -2.67 -10.29 -3.28
C LEU A 84 -1.20 -10.71 -3.41
N SER A 85 -0.77 -11.21 -4.58
CA SER A 85 0.59 -11.72 -4.81
C SER A 85 1.68 -10.70 -4.47
N GLU A 86 1.42 -9.41 -4.73
CA GLU A 86 2.32 -8.31 -4.41
C GLU A 86 2.65 -8.21 -2.91
N TYR A 87 1.69 -8.56 -2.04
CA TYR A 87 1.88 -8.62 -0.60
C TYR A 87 2.44 -9.97 -0.13
N LEU A 88 2.04 -11.08 -0.78
CA LEU A 88 2.55 -12.42 -0.46
C LEU A 88 4.06 -12.54 -0.70
N GLY A 89 4.61 -11.85 -1.71
CA GLY A 89 6.07 -11.76 -1.92
C GLY A 89 6.80 -11.19 -0.71
N ASP A 90 6.24 -10.15 -0.09
CA ASP A 90 6.82 -9.53 1.11
C ASP A 90 6.67 -10.45 2.33
N ILE A 91 5.56 -11.18 2.47
CA ILE A 91 5.37 -12.16 3.55
C ILE A 91 6.38 -13.29 3.44
N LYS A 92 6.56 -13.87 2.24
CA LYS A 92 7.49 -14.99 2.02
C LYS A 92 8.91 -14.59 2.41
N THR A 93 9.34 -13.40 2.01
CA THR A 93 10.66 -12.85 2.34
C THR A 93 10.82 -12.70 3.86
N LYS A 94 9.87 -12.03 4.53
CA LYS A 94 9.90 -11.85 5.99
C LYS A 94 9.87 -13.16 6.76
N ALA A 95 9.08 -14.13 6.31
CA ALA A 95 9.00 -15.45 6.92
C ALA A 95 10.34 -16.19 6.79
N GLN A 96 10.96 -16.16 5.60
CA GLN A 96 12.29 -16.75 5.39
C GLN A 96 13.36 -16.10 6.26
N ASP A 97 13.35 -14.77 6.40
CA ASP A 97 14.31 -14.05 7.24
C ASP A 97 14.10 -14.37 8.72
N THR A 98 12.85 -14.44 9.17
CA THR A 98 12.52 -14.84 10.56
C THR A 98 13.02 -16.24 10.87
N ILE A 99 12.83 -17.19 9.95
CA ILE A 99 13.32 -18.56 10.09
C ILE A 99 14.86 -18.57 10.16
N ARG A 100 15.54 -17.88 9.23
CA ARG A 100 17.01 -17.79 9.21
C ARG A 100 17.56 -17.21 10.50
N ASN A 101 16.98 -16.12 10.99
CA ASN A 101 17.42 -15.47 12.22
C ASN A 101 17.18 -16.39 13.43
N THR A 102 15.98 -16.95 13.56
CA THR A 102 15.65 -17.86 14.68
C THR A 102 16.55 -19.10 14.70
N VAL A 103 16.84 -19.69 13.54
CA VAL A 103 17.75 -20.84 13.43
C VAL A 103 19.17 -20.43 13.81
N THR A 104 19.65 -19.29 13.32
CA THR A 104 20.98 -18.76 13.66
C THR A 104 21.10 -18.50 15.15
N ASP A 105 20.11 -17.85 15.75
CA ASP A 105 20.09 -17.52 17.19
C ASP A 105 20.09 -18.79 18.05
N LYS A 106 19.29 -19.80 17.69
CA LYS A 106 19.27 -21.08 18.41
C LYS A 106 20.60 -21.85 18.28
N ILE A 107 21.21 -21.83 17.11
CA ILE A 107 22.52 -22.45 16.89
C ILE A 107 23.58 -21.74 17.75
N GLN A 108 23.59 -20.40 17.76
CA GLN A 108 24.51 -19.61 18.59
C GLN A 108 24.29 -19.88 20.08
N GLN A 109 23.04 -19.91 20.55
CA GLN A 109 22.71 -20.24 21.94
C GLN A 109 23.19 -21.65 22.31
N TYR A 110 23.01 -22.64 21.44
CA TYR A 110 23.53 -23.98 21.68
C TYR A 110 25.06 -23.97 21.86
N TYR A 111 25.80 -23.36 20.93
CA TYR A 111 27.26 -23.27 21.02
C TYR A 111 27.77 -22.43 22.20
N GLN A 112 27.01 -21.45 22.68
CA GLN A 112 27.34 -20.68 23.89
C GLN A 112 27.13 -21.50 25.16
N ASN A 113 26.06 -22.31 25.20
CA ASN A 113 25.69 -23.10 26.39
C ASN A 113 26.44 -24.44 26.49
N THR A 114 26.97 -24.97 25.39
CA THR A 114 27.68 -26.26 25.35
C THR A 114 29.19 -26.13 25.12
N ARG A 115 29.73 -24.92 25.01
CA ARG A 115 31.19 -24.71 25.09
C ARG A 115 31.60 -24.75 26.57
N PRO A 116 32.50 -25.67 26.99
CA PRO A 116 33.06 -25.68 28.33
C PRO A 116 33.93 -24.44 28.61
#